data_AF-A0AAI9TXD3-F1
#
_entry.id   AF-A0AAI9TXD3-F1
#
_cell.length_a   1.000
_cell.length_b   1.000
_cell.length_c   1.000
_cell.angle_alpha   90.00
_cell.angle_beta   90.00
_cell.angle_gamma   90.00
#
_symmetry.space_group_name_H-M   'P 1'
#
loop_
_entity.id
_entity.type
_entity.pdbx_description
1 polymer ?
#
loop_
_entity_poly.entity_id
_entity_poly.type
_entity_poly.pdbx_seq_one_letter_code
_entity_poly.pdbx_strand_id
1 'polypeptide(L)'
;MFIIRAQELEAETTELKKDLGLSEFAVPISKLKERGKTEGALKCLDEFLVAEAGANMIDLYSDMWDDCGSYFGEQHEDAKVKGKMDWIPLPIEAPKTREEAIGLRRIWADENAKDPT
;
A
#
# COMPACT_ATOMS: atom_id res chain seq x y z
N MET A 1 0.38 -15.23 -3.83
CA MET A 1 -0.10 -14.11 -3.01
C MET A 1 0.79 -12.89 -3.14
N PHE A 2 1.96 -12.85 -2.48
CA PHE A 2 2.84 -11.66 -2.47
C PHE A 2 3.10 -11.01 -3.84
N ILE A 3 3.54 -11.80 -4.83
CA ILE A 3 3.83 -11.26 -6.18
C ILE A 3 2.62 -10.57 -6.79
N ILE A 4 1.42 -11.14 -6.61
CA ILE A 4 0.18 -10.59 -7.15
C ILE A 4 -0.15 -9.26 -6.46
N ARG A 5 -0.12 -9.22 -5.12
CA ARG A 5 -0.40 -7.98 -4.37
C ARG A 5 0.64 -6.89 -4.60
N ALA A 6 1.91 -7.25 -4.76
CA ALA A 6 2.96 -6.31 -5.11
C ALA A 6 2.75 -5.69 -6.50
N GLN A 7 2.31 -6.49 -7.47
CA GLN A 7 1.99 -6.02 -8.82
C GLN A 7 0.74 -5.12 -8.84
N GLU A 8 -0.27 -5.43 -8.02
CA GLU A 8 -1.45 -4.58 -7.87
C GLU A 8 -1.07 -3.20 -7.29
N LEU A 9 -0.26 -3.17 -6.24
CA LEU A 9 0.23 -1.93 -5.64
C LEU A 9 1.16 -1.16 -6.61
N GLU A 10 2.03 -1.85 -7.34
CA GLU A 10 2.87 -1.24 -8.37
C GLU A 10 2.04 -0.61 -9.48
N ALA A 11 0.96 -1.26 -9.92
CA ALA A 11 0.05 -0.75 -10.93
C ALA A 11 -0.67 0.52 -10.43
N GLU A 12 -1.21 0.49 -9.22
CA GLU A 12 -1.87 1.65 -8.59
C GLU A 12 -0.90 2.85 -8.50
N THR A 13 0.28 2.64 -7.91
CA THR A 13 1.29 3.71 -7.74
C THR A 13 1.86 4.22 -9.06
N THR A 14 1.94 3.36 -10.08
CA THR A 14 2.40 3.75 -11.43
C THR A 14 1.40 4.63 -12.16
N GLU A 15 0.11 4.46 -11.93
CA GLU A 15 -0.89 5.39 -12.46
C GLU A 15 -0.83 6.72 -11.71
N LEU A 16 -0.78 6.70 -10.39
CA LEU A 16 -0.72 7.89 -9.54
C LEU A 16 0.49 8.79 -9.83
N LYS A 17 1.68 8.21 -10.02
CA LYS A 17 2.91 9.00 -10.21
C LYS A 17 2.88 9.90 -11.46
N LYS A 18 1.94 9.69 -12.39
CA LYS A 18 1.79 10.53 -13.59
C LYS A 18 1.36 11.95 -13.25
N ASP A 19 0.60 12.11 -12.16
CA ASP A 19 0.07 13.40 -11.71
C ASP A 19 0.91 14.03 -10.59
N LEU A 20 1.94 13.32 -10.11
CA LEU A 20 2.81 13.76 -9.03
C LEU A 20 3.78 14.87 -9.48
N GLY A 21 3.56 16.09 -8.98
CA GLY A 21 4.40 17.26 -9.27
C GLY A 21 5.53 17.48 -8.26
N LEU A 22 6.75 16.99 -8.54
CA LEU A 22 7.94 17.21 -7.69
C LEU A 22 8.93 18.23 -8.25
N SER A 23 8.57 18.99 -9.29
CA SER A 23 9.49 19.88 -10.00
C SER A 23 10.13 20.95 -9.10
N GLU A 24 9.36 21.48 -8.13
CA GLU A 24 9.85 22.48 -7.18
C GLU A 24 10.98 21.94 -6.29
N PHE A 25 11.04 20.62 -6.08
CA PHE A 25 11.96 19.97 -5.15
C PHE A 25 13.09 19.21 -5.84
N ALA A 26 12.79 18.55 -6.96
CA ALA A 26 13.64 17.54 -7.57
C ALA A 26 14.06 17.83 -9.03
N VAL A 27 13.78 19.03 -9.56
CA VAL A 27 14.22 19.41 -10.92
C VAL A 27 15.16 20.62 -10.88
N PRO A 28 16.43 20.47 -11.33
CA PRO A 28 17.11 19.20 -11.62
C PRO A 28 17.29 18.34 -10.35
N ILE A 29 17.55 17.03 -10.48
CA ILE A 29 17.60 16.12 -9.31
C ILE A 29 18.66 16.50 -8.28
N SER A 30 19.68 17.27 -8.68
CA SER A 30 20.66 17.86 -7.75
C SER A 30 20.04 18.79 -6.72
N LYS A 31 18.87 19.37 -6.99
CA LYS A 31 18.13 20.27 -6.10
C LYS A 31 17.73 19.60 -4.80
N LEU A 32 17.55 18.28 -4.78
CA LEU A 32 17.26 17.52 -3.56
C LEU A 32 18.35 17.67 -2.48
N LYS A 33 19.59 17.98 -2.87
CA LYS A 33 20.71 18.21 -1.96
C LYS A 33 20.65 19.57 -1.26
N GLU A 34 19.83 20.49 -1.75
CA GLU A 34 19.62 21.76 -1.08
C GLU A 34 18.83 21.53 0.21
N ARG A 35 19.14 22.35 1.22
CA ARG A 35 18.53 22.24 2.55
C ARG A 35 17.01 22.29 2.45
N GLY A 36 16.32 21.29 2.99
CA GLY A 36 14.86 21.23 3.04
C GLY A 36 14.19 20.74 1.75
N LYS A 37 14.94 20.48 0.67
CA LYS A 37 14.33 20.02 -0.60
C LYS A 37 13.99 18.55 -0.59
N THR A 38 14.79 17.72 0.07
CA THR A 38 14.45 16.30 0.27
C THR A 38 13.22 16.17 1.16
N GLU A 39 13.19 16.87 2.30
CA GLU A 39 12.05 16.85 3.22
C GLU A 39 10.78 17.42 2.57
N GLY A 40 10.91 18.50 1.79
CA GLY A 40 9.80 19.04 1.01
C GLY A 40 9.27 18.08 -0.05
N ALA A 41 10.15 17.37 -0.78
CA ALA A 41 9.76 16.36 -1.75
C ALA A 41 9.02 15.18 -1.08
N LEU A 42 9.56 14.69 0.04
CA LEU A 42 8.95 13.59 0.80
C LEU A 42 7.58 14.00 1.35
N LYS A 43 7.45 15.20 1.91
CA LYS A 43 6.17 15.72 2.39
C LYS A 43 5.16 15.86 1.25
N CYS A 44 5.57 16.40 0.10
CA CYS A 44 4.70 16.53 -1.06
C CYS A 44 4.22 15.17 -1.59
N LEU A 45 5.11 14.17 -1.62
CA LEU A 45 4.75 12.79 -1.97
C LEU A 45 3.75 12.20 -0.97
N ASP A 46 3.97 12.40 0.32
CA ASP A 46 3.10 11.89 1.40
C ASP A 46 1.69 12.47 1.31
N GLU A 47 1.59 13.80 1.23
CA GLU A 47 0.31 14.51 1.09
C GLU A 47 -0.43 14.11 -0.20
N PHE A 48 0.30 13.92 -1.30
CA PHE A 48 -0.27 13.47 -2.56
C PHE A 48 -0.88 12.07 -2.44
N LEU A 49 -0.19 11.12 -1.82
CA LEU A 49 -0.69 9.76 -1.66
C LEU A 49 -1.87 9.68 -0.70
N VAL A 50 -1.83 10.43 0.41
CA VAL A 50 -2.99 10.52 1.31
C VAL A 50 -4.23 11.04 0.57
N ALA A 51 -4.06 12.05 -0.29
CA ALA A 51 -5.16 12.58 -1.09
C ALA A 51 -5.70 11.56 -2.12
N GLU A 52 -4.80 10.96 -2.90
CA GLU A 52 -5.15 10.18 -4.10
C GLU A 52 -5.31 8.67 -3.88
N ALA A 53 -4.66 8.11 -2.85
CA ALA A 53 -4.68 6.69 -2.49
C ALA A 53 -5.33 6.44 -1.11
N GLY A 54 -5.63 7.50 -0.36
CA GLY A 54 -6.25 7.43 0.96
C GLY A 54 -5.31 7.08 2.11
N ALA A 55 -4.01 6.88 1.84
CA ALA A 55 -3.00 6.51 2.83
C ALA A 55 -1.59 6.87 2.34
N ASN A 56 -0.61 6.89 3.25
CA ASN A 56 0.81 7.12 2.87
C ASN A 56 1.48 5.83 2.35
N MET A 57 2.72 5.93 1.81
CA MET A 57 3.45 4.77 1.30
C MET A 57 3.63 3.64 2.32
N ILE A 58 3.89 3.98 3.58
CA ILE A 58 4.12 2.97 4.63
C ILE A 58 2.84 2.18 4.84
N ASP A 59 1.71 2.86 4.98
CA ASP A 59 0.40 2.24 5.14
C ASP A 59 0.02 1.36 3.94
N LEU A 60 0.29 1.82 2.72
CA LEU A 60 0.03 1.04 1.50
C LEU A 60 0.83 -0.28 1.47
N TYR A 61 2.10 -0.24 1.89
CA TYR A 61 2.91 -1.46 1.99
C TYR A 61 2.51 -2.34 3.17
N SER A 62 2.12 -1.75 4.30
CA SER A 62 1.62 -2.48 5.46
C SER A 62 0.33 -3.22 5.13
N ASP A 63 -0.63 -2.57 4.45
CA ASP A 63 -1.89 -3.19 3.98
C ASP A 63 -1.62 -4.40 3.07
N MET A 64 -0.72 -4.24 2.09
CA MET A 64 -0.29 -5.33 1.22
C MET A 64 0.34 -6.50 2.02
N TRP A 65 1.15 -6.18 3.03
CA TRP A 65 1.81 -7.18 3.87
C TRP A 65 0.81 -7.92 4.77
N ASP A 66 -0.14 -7.20 5.37
CA ASP A 66 -1.17 -7.74 6.24
C ASP A 66 -2.13 -8.66 5.47
N ASP A 67 -2.49 -8.30 4.23
CA ASP A 67 -3.27 -9.16 3.34
C ASP A 67 -2.52 -10.45 2.99
N CYS A 68 -1.22 -10.35 2.73
CA CYS A 68 -0.37 -11.53 2.54
C CYS A 68 -0.31 -12.40 3.81
N GLY A 69 -0.11 -11.78 4.97
CA GLY A 69 -0.04 -12.46 6.27
C GLY A 69 -1.34 -13.21 6.59
N SER A 70 -2.48 -12.57 6.36
CA SER A 70 -3.82 -13.13 6.55
C SER A 70 -4.03 -14.35 5.67
N TYR A 71 -3.70 -14.26 4.38
CA TYR A 71 -3.76 -15.39 3.46
C TYR A 71 -2.90 -16.57 3.93
N PHE A 72 -1.66 -16.33 4.37
CA PHE A 72 -0.81 -17.42 4.89
C PHE A 72 -1.34 -18.02 6.19
N GLY A 73 -1.96 -17.21 7.05
CA GLY A 73 -2.68 -17.68 8.22
C GLY A 73 -3.82 -18.62 7.86
N GLU A 74 -4.65 -18.24 6.90
CA GLU A 74 -5.76 -19.07 6.40
C GLU A 74 -5.29 -20.38 5.77
N GLN A 75 -4.23 -20.34 4.95
CA GLN A 75 -3.61 -21.55 4.39
C GLN A 75 -3.18 -22.53 5.47
N HIS A 76 -2.57 -22.00 6.53
CA HIS A 76 -2.07 -22.82 7.62
C HIS A 76 -3.20 -23.48 8.39
N GLU A 77 -4.29 -22.75 8.67
CA GLU A 77 -5.46 -23.32 9.32
C GLU A 77 -6.19 -24.34 8.43
N ASP A 78 -6.29 -24.08 7.13
CA ASP A 78 -6.85 -25.04 6.16
C ASP A 78 -6.04 -26.35 6.12
N ALA A 79 -4.70 -26.25 6.10
CA ALA A 79 -3.81 -27.41 6.11
C ALA A 79 -3.96 -28.23 7.41
N LYS A 80 -4.07 -27.56 8.58
CA LYS A 80 -4.34 -28.22 9.86
C LYS A 80 -5.64 -29.03 9.83
N VAL A 81 -6.72 -28.44 9.32
CA VAL A 81 -8.04 -29.09 9.25
C VAL A 81 -8.01 -30.30 8.31
N LYS A 82 -7.34 -30.18 7.16
CA LYS A 82 -7.28 -31.26 6.16
C LYS A 82 -6.35 -32.41 6.54
N GLY A 83 -5.51 -32.24 7.57
CA GLY A 83 -4.56 -33.27 8.04
C GLY A 83 -3.55 -33.70 6.97
N LYS A 84 -3.35 -32.89 5.93
CA LYS A 84 -2.44 -33.12 4.81
C LYS A 84 -1.54 -31.91 4.63
N MET A 85 -0.26 -32.16 4.43
CA MET A 85 0.74 -31.16 4.03
C MET A 85 0.79 -30.93 2.52
N ASP A 86 -0.14 -31.51 1.75
CA ASP A 86 -0.23 -31.25 0.32
C ASP A 86 -0.60 -29.77 0.14
N TRP A 87 0.42 -28.96 -0.17
CA TRP A 87 0.28 -27.52 -0.33
C TRP A 87 -0.53 -27.24 -1.60
N ILE A 88 -1.82 -26.98 -1.41
CA ILE A 88 -2.73 -26.48 -2.44
C ILE A 88 -3.05 -25.04 -2.06
N PRO A 89 -2.54 -24.05 -2.81
CA PRO A 89 -2.88 -22.66 -2.54
C PRO A 89 -4.40 -22.46 -2.62
N LEU A 90 -5.01 -22.03 -1.52
CA LEU A 90 -6.32 -21.36 -1.51
C LEU A 90 -6.43 -20.34 -2.66
N PRO A 91 -7.64 -20.19 -3.25
CA PRO A 91 -7.92 -19.14 -4.22
C PRO A 91 -7.50 -17.78 -3.69
N ILE A 92 -6.87 -16.98 -4.54
CA ILE A 92 -6.55 -15.60 -4.22
C ILE A 92 -7.78 -14.76 -4.56
N GLU A 93 -8.22 -13.94 -3.61
CA GLU A 93 -9.33 -13.02 -3.84
C GLU A 93 -9.01 -12.06 -4.99
N ALA A 94 -10.03 -11.74 -5.78
CA ALA A 94 -9.88 -10.78 -6.87
C ALA A 94 -9.32 -9.44 -6.32
N PRO A 95 -8.49 -8.74 -7.10
CA PRO A 95 -8.04 -7.41 -6.74
C PRO A 95 -9.25 -6.50 -6.44
N LYS A 96 -9.17 -5.73 -5.35
CA LYS A 96 -10.15 -4.69 -5.08
C LYS A 96 -10.05 -3.61 -6.15
N THR A 97 -11.16 -2.97 -6.49
CA THR A 97 -11.10 -1.76 -7.32
C THR A 97 -10.37 -0.64 -6.58
N ARG A 98 -9.85 0.35 -7.32
CA ARG A 98 -9.15 1.50 -6.72
C ARG A 98 -10.06 2.23 -5.74
N GLU A 99 -11.32 2.43 -6.10
CA GLU A 99 -12.30 3.13 -5.29
C GLU A 99 -12.60 2.39 -3.99
N GLU A 100 -12.72 1.05 -4.04
CA GLU A 100 -12.90 0.22 -2.85
C GLU A 100 -11.67 0.26 -1.94
N ALA A 101 -10.47 0.17 -2.51
CA ALA A 101 -9.22 0.23 -1.75
C ALA A 101 -9.07 1.58 -1.02
N ILE A 102 -9.30 2.70 -1.72
CA ILE A 102 -9.28 4.05 -1.13
C ILE A 102 -10.34 4.17 -0.02
N GLY A 103 -11.54 3.66 -0.26
CA GLY A 103 -12.63 3.69 0.72
C GLY A 103 -12.26 2.97 2.02
N LEU A 104 -11.72 1.75 1.92
CA LEU A 104 -11.29 0.96 3.07
C LEU A 104 -10.16 1.64 3.85
N ARG A 105 -9.15 2.17 3.14
CA ARG A 105 -8.01 2.87 3.78
C ARG A 105 -8.45 4.10 4.56
N ARG A 106 -9.40 4.88 4.02
CA ARG A 106 -9.96 6.05 4.71
C ARG A 106 -10.75 5.68 5.96
N ILE A 107 -11.54 4.61 5.89
CA ILE A 107 -12.26 4.08 7.06
C ILE A 107 -11.27 3.65 8.14
N TRP A 108 -10.24 2.89 7.76
CA TRP A 108 -9.21 2.42 8.69
C TRP A 108 -8.43 3.56 9.34
N ALA A 109 -8.08 4.60 8.56
CA ALA A 109 -7.46 5.81 9.09
C ALA A 109 -8.37 6.54 10.11
N ASP A 110 -9.67 6.65 9.81
CA ASP A 110 -10.66 7.27 10.72
C ASP A 110 -10.88 6.46 12.00
N GLU A 111 -10.75 5.13 11.94
CA GLU A 111 -10.86 4.24 13.09
C GLU A 111 -9.64 4.37 14.01
N ASN A 112 -8.43 4.37 13.46
CA ASN A 112 -7.19 4.54 14.24
C ASN A 112 -7.02 5.95 14.79
N ALA A 113 -7.58 6.97 14.13
CA ALA A 113 -7.58 8.34 14.65
C ALA A 113 -8.48 8.50 15.90
N LYS A 114 -9.44 7.59 16.13
CA LYS A 114 -10.37 7.63 17.27
C LYS A 114 -9.82 6.93 18.51
N ASP A 115 -8.85 6.03 18.36
CA ASP A 115 -8.21 5.31 19.47
C ASP A 115 -6.70 5.12 19.19
N PRO A 116 -5.87 6.15 19.41
CA PRO A 116 -4.43 6.04 19.21
C PRO A 116 -3.83 5.19 20.34
N THR A 117 -3.46 3.93 20.04
CA THR A 117 -2.67 3.06 20.92
C THR A 117 -1.39 3.71 21.44
#